data_AF-A0A920AV07-F1
#
_entry.id   AF-A0A920AV07-F1
#
_cell.length_a   1.000
_cell.length_b   1.000
_cell.length_c   1.000
_cell.angle_alpha   90.00
_cell.angle_beta   90.00
_cell.angle_gamma   90.00
#
_symmetry.space_group_name_H-M   'P 1'
#
loop_
_entity.id
_entity.type
_entity.pdbx_description
1 polymer ?
#
loop_
_entity_poly.entity_id
_entity_poly.type
_entity_poly.pdbx_seq_one_letter_code
_entity_poly.pdbx_strand_id
1 'polypeptide(L)' 'MIDIDGKNLERITYSDTFDAFPVFSNDGKKIAFSSNRNNGGTRETNLFIAEWVE' A
#
# COMPACT_ATOMS: atom_id res chain seq x y z
N MET A 1 0.46 7.92 -4.61
CA MET A 1 -0.44 7.85 -5.77
C MET A 1 0.17 8.61 -6.93
N ILE A 2 -0.41 8.50 -8.11
CA ILE A 2 -0.02 9.31 -9.28
C ILE A 2 -1.30 9.65 -10.03
N ASP A 3 -1.36 10.85 -10.59
CA ASP A 3 -2.51 11.26 -11.40
C ASP A 3 -2.56 10.47 -12.72
N ILE A 4 -3.73 10.41 -13.35
CA ILE A 4 -3.92 9.69 -14.63
C ILE A 4 -3.06 10.25 -15.77
N ASP A 5 -2.66 11.53 -15.67
CA ASP A 5 -1.75 12.18 -16.62
C ASP A 5 -0.27 11.95 -16.29
N GLY A 6 0.04 11.16 -15.24
CA GLY A 6 1.38 10.82 -14.81
C GLY A 6 2.06 11.89 -13.95
N LYS A 7 1.33 12.93 -13.49
CA LYS A 7 1.88 13.97 -12.60
C LYS A 7 1.59 13.68 -11.13
N ASN A 8 2.16 14.52 -10.26
CA ASN A 8 1.90 14.54 -8.82
C ASN A 8 2.15 13.18 -8.13
N LEU A 9 3.30 12.57 -8.40
CA LEU A 9 3.70 11.34 -7.73
C LEU A 9 3.87 11.57 -6.22
N GLU A 10 3.08 10.85 -5.44
CA GLU A 10 3.12 10.84 -3.98
C GLU A 10 3.48 9.44 -3.45
N ARG A 11 4.39 9.38 -2.48
CA ARG A 11 4.70 8.14 -1.76
C ARG A 11 3.72 7.96 -0.59
N ILE A 12 3.01 6.84 -0.55
CA ILE A 12 1.96 6.59 0.46
C ILE A 12 2.34 5.51 1.50
N THR A 13 3.46 4.82 1.29
CA THR A 13 4.03 3.89 2.28
C THR A 13 5.52 4.15 2.45
N TYR A 14 6.03 3.95 3.67
CA TYR A 14 7.38 4.35 4.06
C TYR A 14 8.19 3.21 4.69
N SER A 15 7.78 1.95 4.47
CA SER A 15 8.59 0.82 4.92
C SER A 15 9.88 0.71 4.10
N ASP A 16 10.96 0.28 4.75
CA ASP A 16 12.21 -0.12 4.08
C ASP A 16 12.13 -1.51 3.43
N THR A 17 10.97 -2.16 3.56
CA THR A 17 10.70 -3.49 3.00
C THR A 17 9.76 -3.40 1.80
N PHE A 18 9.55 -4.54 1.15
CA PHE A 18 8.67 -4.65 -0.01
C PHE A 18 7.22 -4.26 0.33
N ASP A 19 6.62 -3.42 -0.51
CA ASP A 19 5.21 -3.03 -0.51
C ASP A 19 4.67 -3.13 -1.96
N ALA A 20 3.57 -3.86 -2.19
CA ALA A 20 3.01 -4.04 -3.54
C ALA A 20 1.53 -4.42 -3.57
N PHE A 21 1.01 -4.54 -4.81
CA PHE A 21 -0.32 -5.02 -5.16
C PHE A 21 -1.47 -4.27 -4.44
N PRO A 22 -1.50 -2.93 -4.48
CA PRO A 22 -2.58 -2.18 -3.87
C PRO A 22 -3.91 -2.41 -4.58
N VAL A 23 -4.99 -2.55 -3.81
CA VAL A 23 -6.37 -2.61 -4.30
C VAL A 23 -7.26 -1.79 -3.39
N PHE A 24 -8.05 -0.88 -3.97
CA PHE A 24 -9.06 -0.12 -3.23
C PHE A 24 -10.33 -0.95 -3.02
N SER A 25 -11.01 -0.74 -1.90
CA SER A 25 -12.38 -1.22 -1.71
C SER A 25 -13.33 -0.55 -2.70
N ASN A 26 -14.46 -1.19 -2.99
CA ASN A 26 -15.45 -0.67 -3.95
C ASN A 26 -15.99 0.73 -3.58
N ASP A 27 -16.03 1.06 -2.28
CA ASP A 27 -16.44 2.36 -1.77
C ASP A 27 -15.30 3.37 -1.64
N GLY A 28 -14.07 2.98 -2.01
CA GLY A 28 -12.87 3.83 -1.95
C GLY A 28 -12.35 4.13 -0.54
N LYS A 29 -12.99 3.62 0.51
CA LYS A 29 -12.66 3.96 1.91
C LYS A 29 -11.46 3.21 2.48
N LYS A 30 -11.01 2.16 1.80
CA LYS A 30 -9.90 1.33 2.27
C LYS A 30 -8.99 0.96 1.12
N ILE A 31 -7.73 0.75 1.46
CA ILE A 31 -6.72 0.17 0.58
C ILE A 31 -6.18 -1.10 1.23
N ALA A 32 -6.22 -2.20 0.47
CA ALA A 32 -5.51 -3.42 0.80
C ALA A 32 -4.18 -3.45 0.04
N PHE A 33 -3.11 -3.90 0.68
CA PHE A 33 -1.81 -4.07 0.03
C PHE A 33 -0.99 -5.19 0.70
N SER A 34 -0.03 -5.74 -0.04
CA SER A 34 0.91 -6.74 0.45
C SER A 34 2.19 -6.07 0.94
N SER A 35 2.71 -6.50 2.10
CA SER A 35 3.97 -5.97 2.63
C SER A 35 4.78 -7.02 3.40
N ASN A 36 6.10 -6.87 3.37
CA ASN A 36 7.02 -7.67 4.19
C ASN A 36 7.35 -6.98 5.52
N ARG A 37 6.70 -5.87 5.86
CA ARG A 37 6.85 -5.24 7.17
C ARG A 37 6.39 -6.18 8.28
N ASN A 38 7.02 -6.07 9.44
CA ASN A 38 6.70 -6.83 10.65
C ASN A 38 6.77 -8.36 10.49
N ASN A 39 7.55 -8.88 9.53
CA ASN A 39 7.65 -10.32 9.25
C ASN A 39 8.74 -11.06 10.05
N GLY A 40 9.33 -10.43 11.06
CA GLY A 40 10.39 -11.03 11.90
C GLY A 40 11.69 -11.35 11.16
N GLY A 41 11.95 -10.74 10.00
CA GLY A 41 13.12 -11.02 9.17
C GLY A 41 12.98 -12.26 8.28
N THR A 42 11.78 -12.84 8.21
CA THR A 42 11.48 -13.96 7.33
C THR A 42 11.23 -13.48 5.88
N ARG A 43 10.77 -14.38 5.01
CA ARG A 43 10.31 -14.05 3.65
C ARG A 43 8.79 -13.98 3.54
N GLU A 44 8.09 -13.89 4.67
CA GLU A 44 6.63 -13.79 4.67
C GLU A 44 6.18 -12.45 4.09
N THR A 45 5.11 -12.52 3.31
CA THR A 45 4.35 -11.38 2.79
C THR A 45 2.99 -11.38 3.43
N ASN A 46 2.69 -10.30 4.16
CA ASN A 46 1.46 -10.14 4.93
C ASN A 46 0.48 -9.21 4.20
N LEU A 47 -0.81 -9.39 4.48
CA LEU A 47 -1.87 -8.50 4.00
C LEU A 47 -2.15 -7.41 5.02
N PHE A 48 -2.14 -6.17 4.55
CA PHE A 48 -2.48 -4.99 5.32
C PHE A 48 -3.73 -4.35 4.72
N ILE A 49 -4.57 -3.78 5.60
CA ILE A 49 -5.70 -2.95 5.22
C ILE A 49 -5.55 -1.63 5.98
N ALA A 50 -5.63 -0.52 5.26
CA ALA A 50 -5.66 0.82 5.84
C ALA A 50 -6.94 1.54 5.42
N GLU A 51 -7.44 2.40 6.30
CA GLU A 51 -8.45 3.39 5.91
C GLU A 51 -7.80 4.44 5.02
N TRP A 52 -8.51 4.81 3.95
CA TRP A 52 -8.08 5.83 3.02
C TRP A 52 -8.73 7.17 3.38
N VAL A 53 -7.90 8.21 3.49
CA VAL A 53 -8.31 9.59 3.78
C VAL A 53 -7.69 10.47 2.68
N GLU A 54 -8.50 11.35 2.10
CA GLU A 54 -8.05 12.37 1.14
C GLU A 54 -7.29 13.52 1.80
#